data_AF-A0A484X6D2-F1
#
_entry.id   AF-A0A484X6D2-F1
#
_cell.length_a   1.000
_cell.length_b   1.000
_cell.length_c   1.000
_cell.angle_alpha   90.00
_cell.angle_beta   90.00
_cell.angle_gamma   90.00
#
_symmetry.space_group_name_H-M   'P 1'
#
loop_
_entity.id
_entity.type
_entity.pdbx_description
1 polymer ?
#
loop_
_entity_poly.entity_id
_entity_poly.type
_entity_poly.pdbx_seq_one_letter_code
_entity_poly.pdbx_strand_id
1 'polypeptide(L)'
;MSFSCPLCHQPLSREKNSYICPQRHQFDMAKEGYVNLLPVQHKRSRDPGDSAEMMQARRAFLDAGHYQPLRDAIVGQLRERLDEKAAAVLDIGCGEGYYTHAFADALPEITTFGLDVSKVAIKAAAKRYPQVTFCVASSHRLPFSDTSMDAIIRIYAPCKAEELVRVVKPGGWVITATPGPRHLY
;
A
#
# COMPACT_ATOMS: atom_id res chain seq x y z
N MET A 1 -0.09 7.90 13.91
CA MET A 1 -0.96 7.63 12.73
C MET A 1 -1.04 6.12 12.60
N SER A 2 -2.24 5.54 12.53
CA SER A 2 -2.35 4.10 12.65
C SER A 2 -3.44 3.50 11.79
N PHE A 3 -3.30 2.21 11.52
CA PHE A 3 -4.32 1.43 10.83
C PHE A 3 -5.66 1.51 11.58
N SER A 4 -6.76 1.34 10.86
CA SER A 4 -8.08 1.12 11.44
C SER A 4 -8.39 -0.37 11.50
N CYS A 5 -9.03 -0.79 12.60
CA CYS A 5 -9.39 -2.17 12.81
C CYS A 5 -10.34 -2.64 11.69
N PRO A 6 -10.05 -3.75 11.00
CA PRO A 6 -10.92 -4.23 9.93
C PRO A 6 -12.26 -4.79 10.44
N LEU A 7 -12.40 -4.99 11.76
CA LEU A 7 -13.61 -5.57 12.38
C LEU A 7 -14.53 -4.51 12.99
N CYS A 8 -13.98 -3.56 13.75
CA CYS A 8 -14.77 -2.52 14.44
C CYS A 8 -14.48 -1.09 13.99
N HIS A 9 -13.53 -0.91 13.06
CA HIS A 9 -13.15 0.38 12.46
C HIS A 9 -12.59 1.43 13.42
N GLN A 10 -12.34 1.04 14.67
CA GLN A 10 -11.62 1.88 15.63
C GLN A 10 -10.11 1.90 15.33
N PRO A 11 -9.39 2.95 15.73
CA PRO A 11 -7.95 3.04 15.56
C PRO A 11 -7.22 1.84 16.19
N LEU A 12 -6.19 1.34 15.52
CA LEU A 12 -5.28 0.35 16.04
C LEU A 12 -4.09 1.04 16.70
N SER A 13 -3.77 0.66 17.94
CA SER A 13 -2.54 1.08 18.60
C SER A 13 -1.49 -0.02 18.43
N ARG A 14 -0.24 0.36 18.15
CA ARG A 14 0.85 -0.60 18.09
C ARG A 14 1.37 -0.89 19.49
N GLU A 15 1.37 -2.15 19.88
CA GLU A 15 1.99 -2.67 21.08
C GLU A 15 3.03 -3.73 20.69
N LYS A 16 4.32 -3.40 20.83
CA LYS A 16 5.44 -4.25 20.38
C LYS A 16 5.28 -4.68 18.90
N ASN A 17 4.93 -5.94 18.67
CA ASN A 17 4.78 -6.57 17.36
C ASN A 17 3.30 -6.85 17.01
N SER A 18 2.37 -6.18 17.66
CA SER A 18 0.94 -6.37 17.46
C SER A 18 0.22 -5.03 17.34
N TYR A 19 -0.88 -5.02 16.59
CA TYR A 19 -1.81 -3.90 16.49
C TYR A 19 -3.10 -4.25 17.21
N ILE A 20 -3.54 -3.43 18.17
CA ILE A 20 -4.67 -3.72 19.05
C ILE A 20 -5.65 -2.53 19.03
N CYS A 21 -6.94 -2.81 18.86
CA CYS A 21 -7.98 -1.78 18.94
C CYS A 21 -8.58 -1.68 20.36
N PRO A 22 -9.36 -0.62 20.68
CA PRO A 22 -10.05 -0.49 21.98
C PRO A 22 -10.98 -1.66 22.33
N GLN A 23 -11.51 -2.38 21.32
CA GLN A 23 -12.32 -3.59 21.53
C GLN A 23 -11.47 -4.87 21.69
N ARG A 24 -10.14 -4.74 21.80
CA ARG A 24 -9.16 -5.82 21.98
C ARG A 24 -9.05 -6.80 20.81
N HIS A 25 -9.50 -6.45 19.61
CA HIS A 25 -9.07 -7.15 18.39
C HIS A 25 -7.58 -6.92 18.18
N GLN A 26 -6.82 -7.99 18.01
CA GLN A 26 -5.37 -7.98 17.86
C GLN A 26 -4.94 -8.54 16.49
N PHE A 27 -3.95 -7.91 15.88
CA PHE A 27 -3.35 -8.31 14.62
C PHE A 27 -1.82 -8.33 14.76
N ASP A 28 -1.24 -9.52 14.72
CA ASP A 28 0.20 -9.67 14.88
C ASP A 28 0.95 -9.35 13.58
N MET A 29 2.13 -8.74 13.74
CA MET A 29 3.08 -8.55 12.66
C MET A 29 3.77 -9.87 12.36
N ALA A 30 3.87 -10.19 11.07
CA ALA A 30 4.68 -11.31 10.63
C ALA A 30 6.17 -11.02 10.86
N LYS A 31 6.99 -12.07 10.91
CA LYS A 31 8.45 -11.94 11.05
C LYS A 31 9.09 -11.12 9.92
N GLU A 32 8.47 -11.08 8.74
CA GLU A 32 8.91 -10.26 7.62
C GLU A 32 8.51 -8.78 7.73
N GLY A 33 7.75 -8.38 8.76
CA GLY A 33 7.45 -6.97 9.08
C GLY A 33 6.09 -6.45 8.65
N TYR A 34 5.31 -7.21 7.88
CA TYR A 34 3.95 -6.80 7.48
C TYR A 34 2.88 -7.16 8.53
N VAL A 35 1.75 -6.46 8.50
CA VAL A 35 0.55 -6.80 9.28
C VAL A 35 -0.54 -7.36 8.36
N ASN A 36 -1.24 -8.41 8.79
CA ASN A 36 -2.38 -8.94 8.04
C ASN A 36 -3.69 -8.43 8.63
N LEU A 37 -4.38 -7.57 7.88
CA LEU A 37 -5.64 -6.93 8.25
C LEU A 37 -6.81 -7.41 7.38
N LEU A 38 -6.63 -8.48 6.59
CA LEU A 38 -7.69 -9.06 5.78
C LEU A 38 -8.48 -10.09 6.63
N PRO A 39 -9.75 -9.83 6.98
CA PRO A 39 -10.53 -10.78 7.77
C PRO A 39 -10.76 -12.07 6.99
N VAL A 40 -10.74 -13.21 7.70
CA VAL A 40 -10.91 -14.55 7.12
C VAL A 40 -12.22 -14.64 6.31
N GLN A 41 -13.28 -13.97 6.77
CA GLN A 41 -14.60 -13.95 6.15
C GLN A 41 -14.65 -13.20 4.80
N HIS A 42 -13.68 -12.34 4.54
CA HIS A 42 -13.58 -11.57 3.30
C HIS A 42 -12.58 -12.15 2.29
N LYS A 43 -12.06 -13.36 2.55
CA LYS A 43 -11.29 -14.11 1.56
C LYS A 43 -12.21 -14.71 0.51
N ARG A 44 -12.36 -14.01 -0.62
CA ARG A 44 -13.12 -14.50 -1.78
C ARG A 44 -12.42 -15.64 -2.54
N SER A 45 -11.12 -15.86 -2.29
CA SER A 45 -10.32 -16.97 -2.85
C SER A 45 -9.23 -17.38 -1.84
N ARG A 46 -8.81 -18.65 -1.88
CA ARG A 46 -7.63 -19.14 -1.12
C ARG A 46 -6.34 -18.56 -1.68
N ASP A 47 -6.29 -18.28 -2.99
CA ASP A 47 -5.20 -17.63 -3.72
C ASP A 47 -5.76 -16.54 -4.66
N PRO A 48 -6.10 -15.33 -4.15
CA PRO A 48 -6.39 -14.20 -5.01
C PRO A 48 -5.08 -13.57 -5.51
N GLY A 49 -4.93 -13.45 -6.84
CA GLY A 49 -3.81 -12.75 -7.48
C GLY A 49 -2.93 -13.64 -8.35
N ASP A 50 -1.73 -13.15 -8.65
CA ASP A 50 -0.72 -13.84 -9.46
C ASP A 50 -0.16 -15.09 -8.76
N SER A 51 0.17 -16.12 -9.53
CA SER A 51 0.95 -17.26 -9.02
C SER A 51 2.35 -16.81 -8.60
N ALA A 52 3.07 -17.64 -7.85
CA ALA A 52 4.46 -17.35 -7.46
C ALA A 52 5.37 -17.13 -8.69
N GLU A 53 5.17 -17.92 -9.75
CA GLU A 53 5.90 -17.81 -11.02
C GLU A 53 5.59 -16.50 -11.73
N MET A 54 4.32 -16.11 -11.82
CA MET A 54 3.92 -14.84 -12.42
C MET A 54 4.47 -13.64 -11.63
N MET A 55 4.50 -13.72 -10.30
CA MET A 55 5.11 -12.70 -9.46
C MET A 55 6.61 -12.59 -9.73
N GLN A 56 7.33 -13.71 -9.83
CA GLN A 56 8.76 -13.71 -10.19
C GLN A 56 9.01 -13.15 -11.59
N ALA A 57 8.17 -13.48 -12.57
CA ALA A 57 8.28 -12.95 -13.92
C ALA A 57 8.04 -11.43 -13.94
N ARG A 58 6.99 -10.95 -13.26
CA ARG A 58 6.73 -9.51 -13.11
C ARG A 58 7.90 -8.82 -12.42
N ARG A 59 8.45 -9.40 -11.36
CA ARG A 59 9.64 -8.89 -10.67
C ARG A 59 10.80 -8.71 -11.63
N ALA A 60 11.17 -9.77 -12.34
CA ALA A 60 12.32 -9.75 -13.24
C ALA A 60 12.15 -8.69 -14.33
N PHE A 61 10.95 -8.55 -14.87
CA PHE A 61 10.62 -7.52 -15.85
C PHE A 61 10.73 -6.10 -15.28
N LEU A 62 10.21 -5.87 -14.08
CA LEU A 62 10.25 -4.54 -13.44
C LEU A 62 11.69 -4.18 -13.00
N ASP A 63 12.43 -5.14 -12.45
CA ASP A 63 13.84 -4.99 -12.05
C ASP A 63 14.75 -4.72 -13.27
N ALA A 64 14.36 -5.14 -14.48
CA ALA A 64 15.03 -4.75 -15.73
C ALA A 64 14.77 -3.28 -16.14
N GLY A 65 13.97 -2.54 -15.38
CA GLY A 65 13.80 -1.09 -15.53
C GLY A 65 12.85 -0.66 -16.65
N HIS A 66 12.16 -1.59 -17.31
CA HIS A 66 11.27 -1.25 -18.43
C HIS A 66 10.16 -0.25 -18.04
N TYR A 67 9.66 -0.33 -16.80
CA TYR A 67 8.63 0.59 -16.27
C TYR A 67 9.21 1.61 -15.28
N GLN A 68 10.53 1.73 -15.19
CA GLN A 68 11.18 2.74 -14.37
C GLN A 68 10.72 4.18 -14.72
N PRO A 69 10.53 4.57 -16.00
CA PRO A 69 10.05 5.92 -16.31
C PRO A 69 8.70 6.26 -15.66
N LEU A 70 7.79 5.28 -15.53
CA LEU A 70 6.53 5.48 -14.81
C LEU A 70 6.76 5.71 -13.32
N ARG A 71 7.64 4.90 -12.72
CA ARG A 71 8.00 5.03 -11.30
C ARG A 71 8.61 6.40 -11.02
N ASP A 72 9.57 6.82 -11.84
CA ASP A 72 10.30 8.07 -11.66
C ASP A 72 9.39 9.28 -11.88
N ALA A 73 8.42 9.20 -12.81
CA ALA A 73 7.40 10.24 -13.00
C ALA A 73 6.50 10.40 -11.76
N ILE A 74 6.07 9.29 -11.14
CA ILE A 74 5.24 9.35 -9.91
C ILE A 74 6.08 9.89 -8.74
N VAL A 75 7.34 9.45 -8.59
CA VAL A 75 8.26 10.00 -7.60
C VAL A 75 8.42 11.51 -7.76
N GLY A 76 8.59 11.99 -9.00
CA GLY A 76 8.66 13.42 -9.30
C GLY A 76 7.40 14.17 -8.87
N GLN A 77 6.22 13.63 -9.17
CA GLN A 77 4.96 14.22 -8.72
C GLN A 77 4.82 14.23 -7.20
N LEU A 78 5.21 13.17 -6.48
CA LEU A 78 5.15 13.17 -5.03
C LEU A 78 6.06 14.24 -4.42
N ARG A 79 7.30 14.37 -4.92
CA ARG A 79 8.27 15.36 -4.43
C ARG A 79 7.86 16.80 -4.71
N GLU A 80 7.16 17.04 -5.82
CA GLU A 80 6.68 18.37 -6.20
C GLU A 80 5.47 18.80 -5.35
N ARG A 81 4.61 17.85 -4.99
CA ARG A 81 3.27 18.11 -4.44
C ARG A 81 3.19 18.05 -2.92
N LEU A 82 4.06 17.27 -2.30
CA LEU A 82 4.10 17.10 -0.85
C LEU A 82 5.04 18.14 -0.22
N ASP A 83 4.56 18.78 0.85
CA ASP A 83 5.35 19.72 1.64
C ASP A 83 6.05 19.02 2.82
N GLU A 84 6.83 19.80 3.57
CA GLU A 84 7.58 19.32 4.75
C GLU A 84 6.67 18.86 5.91
N LYS A 85 5.36 19.13 5.86
CA LYS A 85 4.39 18.72 6.88
C LYS A 85 3.73 17.38 6.55
N ALA A 86 3.94 16.85 5.35
CA ALA A 86 3.44 15.55 4.95
C ALA A 86 4.00 14.46 5.86
N ALA A 87 3.13 13.56 6.31
CA ALA A 87 3.45 12.54 7.31
C ALA A 87 3.31 11.11 6.78
N ALA A 88 2.39 10.89 5.83
CA ALA A 88 2.15 9.56 5.28
C ALA A 88 1.68 9.55 3.83
N VAL A 89 2.15 8.55 3.08
CA VAL A 89 1.62 8.20 1.74
C VAL A 89 1.21 6.74 1.69
N LEU A 90 0.23 6.42 0.85
CA LEU A 90 -0.29 5.08 0.65
C LEU A 90 -0.20 4.64 -0.81
N ASP A 91 0.40 3.49 -1.08
CA ASP A 91 0.33 2.81 -2.37
C ASP A 91 -0.69 1.67 -2.31
N ILE A 92 -1.78 1.80 -3.09
CA ILE A 92 -2.85 0.81 -3.20
C ILE A 92 -2.55 -0.17 -4.33
N GLY A 93 -2.54 -1.46 -4.02
CA GLY A 93 -2.14 -2.51 -4.95
C GLY A 93 -0.62 -2.51 -5.15
N CYS A 94 0.13 -2.35 -4.07
CA CYS A 94 1.58 -2.22 -4.11
C CYS A 94 2.31 -3.47 -4.62
N GLY A 95 1.60 -4.61 -4.71
CA GLY A 95 2.16 -5.89 -5.10
C GLY A 95 3.36 -6.25 -4.23
N GLU A 96 4.50 -6.44 -4.88
CA GLU A 96 5.75 -6.77 -4.21
C GLU A 96 6.63 -5.56 -3.87
N GLY A 97 6.11 -4.33 -4.02
CA GLY A 97 6.77 -3.10 -3.59
C GLY A 97 7.74 -2.48 -4.60
N TYR A 98 7.71 -2.86 -5.88
CA TYR A 98 8.60 -2.30 -6.90
C TYR A 98 8.48 -0.77 -7.05
N TYR A 99 7.27 -0.23 -7.06
CA TYR A 99 7.07 1.23 -7.10
C TYR A 99 7.22 1.84 -5.69
N THR A 100 6.62 1.18 -4.71
CA THR A 100 6.47 1.67 -3.33
C THR A 100 7.80 1.94 -2.64
N HIS A 101 8.82 1.08 -2.82
CA HIS A 101 10.12 1.31 -2.18
C HIS A 101 10.78 2.60 -2.68
N ALA A 102 10.63 2.93 -3.97
CA ALA A 102 11.18 4.17 -4.52
C ALA A 102 10.44 5.40 -3.98
N PHE A 103 9.16 5.29 -3.61
CA PHE A 103 8.44 6.37 -2.93
C PHE A 103 9.03 6.60 -1.54
N ALA A 104 9.29 5.53 -0.79
CA ALA A 104 9.89 5.62 0.54
C ALA A 104 11.33 6.18 0.48
N ASP A 105 12.14 5.71 -0.47
CA ASP A 105 13.51 6.20 -0.66
C ASP A 105 13.55 7.69 -1.04
N ALA A 106 12.54 8.15 -1.81
CA ALA A 106 12.42 9.55 -2.21
C ALA A 106 11.83 10.46 -1.12
N LEU A 107 11.14 9.90 -0.12
CA LEU A 107 10.43 10.61 0.93
C LEU A 107 10.81 10.07 2.33
N PRO A 108 12.09 10.16 2.73
CA PRO A 108 12.60 9.47 3.93
C PRO A 108 11.94 9.94 5.24
N GLU A 109 11.46 11.18 5.29
CA GLU A 109 10.77 11.75 6.46
C GLU A 109 9.27 11.35 6.53
N ILE A 110 8.75 10.73 5.47
CA ILE A 110 7.32 10.40 5.32
C ILE A 110 7.15 8.89 5.46
N THR A 111 6.17 8.48 6.27
CA THR A 111 5.85 7.05 6.39
C THR A 111 5.18 6.57 5.10
N THR A 112 5.82 5.65 4.39
CA THR A 112 5.25 5.03 3.19
C THR A 112 4.56 3.72 3.54
N PHE A 113 3.27 3.63 3.18
CA PHE A 113 2.46 2.43 3.35
C PHE A 113 2.26 1.72 2.01
N GLY A 114 2.37 0.39 2.02
CA GLY A 114 2.02 -0.46 0.88
C GLY A 114 0.87 -1.41 1.24
N LEU A 115 -0.23 -1.36 0.49
CA LEU A 115 -1.38 -2.24 0.67
C LEU A 115 -1.58 -3.14 -0.53
N ASP A 116 -1.73 -4.44 -0.29
CA ASP A 116 -2.17 -5.40 -1.30
C ASP A 116 -3.00 -6.52 -0.66
N VAL A 117 -3.84 -7.20 -1.45
CA VAL A 117 -4.61 -8.37 -1.01
C VAL A 117 -3.77 -9.64 -1.02
N SER A 118 -2.71 -9.70 -1.83
CA SER A 118 -1.83 -10.84 -1.97
C SER A 118 -0.86 -10.93 -0.80
N LYS A 119 -1.12 -11.88 0.11
CA LYS A 119 -0.22 -12.20 1.22
C LYS A 119 1.17 -12.61 0.72
N VAL A 120 1.26 -13.31 -0.41
CA VAL A 120 2.54 -13.76 -0.98
C VAL A 120 3.37 -12.57 -1.47
N ALA A 121 2.74 -11.62 -2.18
CA ALA A 121 3.40 -10.41 -2.66
C ALA A 121 3.88 -9.54 -1.49
N ILE A 122 3.00 -9.25 -0.51
CA ILE A 122 3.34 -8.45 0.67
C ILE A 122 4.44 -9.08 1.51
N LYS A 123 4.42 -10.41 1.69
CA LYS A 123 5.50 -11.11 2.41
C LYS A 123 6.85 -10.91 1.71
N ALA A 124 6.87 -10.98 0.38
CA ALA A 124 8.10 -10.78 -0.39
C ALA A 124 8.54 -9.31 -0.37
N ALA A 125 7.59 -8.37 -0.44
CA ALA A 125 7.82 -6.93 -0.36
C ALA A 125 8.45 -6.55 0.98
N ALA A 126 7.81 -6.92 2.08
CA ALA A 126 8.24 -6.56 3.43
C ALA A 126 9.62 -7.13 3.78
N LYS A 127 9.93 -8.34 3.28
CA LYS A 127 11.27 -8.92 3.42
C LYS A 127 12.34 -8.14 2.64
N ARG A 128 12.00 -7.60 1.46
CA ARG A 128 12.96 -6.92 0.56
C ARG A 128 13.11 -5.42 0.89
N TYR A 129 12.05 -4.77 1.35
CA TYR A 129 11.97 -3.32 1.50
C TYR A 129 11.55 -2.94 2.94
N PRO A 130 12.48 -2.99 3.92
CA PRO A 130 12.17 -2.73 5.32
C PRO A 130 11.78 -1.27 5.62
N GLN A 131 12.05 -0.33 4.71
CA GLN A 131 11.69 1.08 4.83
C GLN A 131 10.20 1.36 4.57
N VAL A 132 9.44 0.38 4.05
CA VAL A 132 8.00 0.51 3.76
C VAL A 132 7.18 -0.25 4.80
N THR A 133 6.10 0.36 5.29
CA THR A 133 5.13 -0.32 6.15
C THR A 133 4.07 -1.03 5.32
N PHE A 134 4.21 -2.35 5.16
CA PHE A 134 3.28 -3.14 4.37
C PHE A 134 2.11 -3.73 5.19
N CYS A 135 0.92 -3.79 4.57
CA CYS A 135 -0.22 -4.52 5.10
C CYS A 135 -0.92 -5.38 4.05
N VAL A 136 -1.40 -6.55 4.48
CA VAL A 136 -2.33 -7.36 3.68
C VAL A 136 -3.76 -6.90 4.00
N ALA A 137 -4.44 -6.26 3.06
CA ALA A 137 -5.80 -5.75 3.26
C ALA A 137 -6.55 -5.58 1.93
N SER A 138 -7.88 -5.45 2.00
CA SER A 138 -8.71 -5.17 0.82
C SER A 138 -8.80 -3.67 0.54
N SER A 139 -8.66 -3.27 -0.72
CA SER A 139 -8.92 -1.89 -1.16
C SER A 139 -10.42 -1.55 -1.26
N HIS A 140 -11.33 -2.52 -1.01
CA HIS A 140 -12.77 -2.24 -0.91
C HIS A 140 -13.12 -1.38 0.31
N ARG A 141 -12.34 -1.53 1.39
CA ARG A 141 -12.37 -0.68 2.57
C ARG A 141 -10.97 -0.60 3.15
N LEU A 142 -10.33 0.54 2.95
CA LEU A 142 -8.97 0.84 3.36
C LEU A 142 -8.83 0.78 4.88
N PRO A 143 -7.81 0.08 5.40
CA PRO A 143 -7.59 -0.10 6.84
C PRO A 143 -6.89 1.13 7.45
N PHE A 144 -7.34 2.33 7.10
CA PHE A 144 -6.77 3.59 7.56
C PHE A 144 -7.88 4.51 8.07
N SER A 145 -7.54 5.31 9.07
CA SER A 145 -8.47 6.31 9.60
C SER A 145 -8.77 7.39 8.57
N ASP A 146 -9.89 8.08 8.76
CA ASP A 146 -10.29 9.18 7.89
C ASP A 146 -9.23 10.28 7.93
N THR A 147 -9.00 10.96 6.81
CA THR A 147 -8.07 12.09 6.68
C THR A 147 -6.66 11.79 7.21
N SER A 148 -6.14 10.60 6.91
CA SER A 148 -4.84 10.15 7.42
C SER A 148 -3.71 10.20 6.41
N MET A 149 -4.00 10.22 5.10
CA MET A 149 -2.98 10.19 4.05
C MET A 149 -2.80 11.54 3.39
N ASP A 150 -1.54 11.95 3.21
CA ASP A 150 -1.17 13.16 2.47
C ASP A 150 -1.20 12.92 0.96
N ALA A 151 -0.83 11.71 0.53
CA ALA A 151 -1.07 11.25 -0.83
C ALA A 151 -1.46 9.76 -0.90
N ILE A 152 -2.27 9.43 -1.91
CA ILE A 152 -2.61 8.06 -2.27
C ILE A 152 -2.15 7.81 -3.71
N ILE A 153 -1.36 6.77 -3.93
CA ILE A 153 -0.91 6.28 -5.22
C ILE A 153 -1.75 5.06 -5.58
N ARG A 154 -2.25 5.01 -6.82
CA ARG A 154 -3.03 3.90 -7.36
C ARG A 154 -2.58 3.56 -8.77
N ILE A 155 -1.70 2.58 -8.89
CA ILE A 155 -1.16 2.12 -10.18
C ILE A 155 -1.90 0.85 -10.61
N TYR A 156 -2.76 0.95 -11.63
CA TYR A 156 -3.62 -0.13 -12.15
C TYR A 156 -4.62 -0.77 -11.17
N ALA A 157 -4.54 -0.48 -9.86
CA ALA A 157 -5.34 -1.13 -8.84
C ALA A 157 -6.77 -0.57 -8.76
N PRO A 158 -7.79 -1.42 -8.49
CA PRO A 158 -9.14 -0.95 -8.23
C PRO A 158 -9.26 -0.35 -6.82
N CYS A 159 -9.95 0.78 -6.70
CA CYS A 159 -10.35 1.36 -5.42
C CYS A 159 -11.60 2.24 -5.61
N LYS A 160 -12.48 2.23 -4.61
CA LYS A 160 -13.71 3.03 -4.58
C LYS A 160 -13.38 4.51 -4.35
N ALA A 161 -14.08 5.41 -5.05
CA ALA A 161 -13.84 6.85 -4.93
C ALA A 161 -14.10 7.36 -3.50
N GLU A 162 -15.11 6.81 -2.82
CA GLU A 162 -15.49 7.19 -1.46
C GLU A 162 -14.36 6.91 -0.46
N GLU A 163 -13.63 5.81 -0.65
CA GLU A 163 -12.50 5.45 0.22
C GLU A 163 -11.29 6.35 -0.02
N LEU A 164 -11.04 6.76 -1.26
CA LEU A 164 -9.99 7.72 -1.58
C LEU A 164 -10.27 9.06 -0.90
N VAL A 165 -11.51 9.56 -1.03
CA VAL A 165 -11.95 10.82 -0.40
C VAL A 165 -11.91 10.72 1.13
N ARG A 166 -12.35 9.60 1.70
CA ARG A 166 -12.35 9.40 3.16
C ARG A 166 -10.95 9.43 3.75
N VAL A 167 -10.00 8.76 3.11
CA VAL A 167 -8.65 8.54 3.68
C VAL A 167 -7.69 9.68 3.38
N VAL A 168 -7.82 10.36 2.22
CA VAL A 168 -6.97 11.50 1.89
C VAL A 168 -7.31 12.70 2.78
N LYS A 169 -6.30 13.43 3.23
CA LYS A 169 -6.49 14.70 3.94
C LYS A 169 -7.11 15.76 3.00
N PRO A 170 -7.85 16.75 3.53
CA PRO A 170 -8.21 17.92 2.75
C PRO A 170 -6.96 18.59 2.16
N GLY A 171 -6.97 18.82 0.84
CA GLY A 171 -5.79 19.35 0.11
C GLY A 171 -4.71 18.32 -0.22
N GLY A 172 -4.87 17.06 0.21
CA GLY A 172 -3.98 15.96 -0.17
C GLY A 172 -4.21 15.48 -1.61
N TRP A 173 -3.36 14.55 -2.04
CA TRP A 173 -3.26 14.16 -3.44
C TRP A 173 -3.71 12.72 -3.69
N VAL A 174 -4.27 12.49 -4.87
CA VAL A 174 -4.48 11.13 -5.40
C VAL A 174 -3.82 11.06 -6.77
N ILE A 175 -2.82 10.19 -6.91
CA ILE A 175 -2.10 9.95 -8.16
C ILE A 175 -2.56 8.60 -8.71
N THR A 176 -3.11 8.61 -9.92
CA THR A 176 -3.55 7.37 -10.58
C THR A 176 -2.79 7.16 -11.88
N ALA A 177 -2.38 5.92 -12.14
CA ALA A 177 -1.71 5.53 -13.37
C ALA A 177 -2.42 4.31 -13.98
N THR A 178 -2.76 4.41 -15.27
CA THR A 178 -3.49 3.40 -16.04
C THR A 178 -2.92 3.34 -17.47
N PRO A 179 -3.11 2.24 -18.22
CA PRO A 179 -2.53 2.13 -19.54
C PRO A 179 -3.28 3.05 -20.49
N GLY A 180 -2.54 3.80 -21.31
CA GLY A 180 -3.12 4.61 -22.38
C GLY A 180 -3.54 3.77 -23.59
N PRO A 181 -4.27 4.35 -24.56
CA PRO A 181 -4.82 3.60 -25.70
C PRO A 181 -3.80 2.87 -26.58
N ARG A 182 -2.54 3.33 -26.61
CA ARG A 182 -1.44 2.72 -27.40
C ARG A 182 -0.46 1.89 -26.55
N HIS A 183 -0.84 1.55 -25.32
CA HIS A 183 0.04 0.78 -24.46
C HIS A 183 0.21 -0.65 -25.01
N LEU A 184 1.44 -1.01 -25.38
CA LEU A 184 1.82 -2.30 -25.97
C LEU A 184 1.27 -2.54 -27.40
N TYR A 185 1.13 -1.46 -28.20
CA TYR A 185 0.86 -1.51 -29.64
C TYR A 185 2.14 -1.48 -30.47
#